data_AF-A0A015JA05-F1
#
_entry.id   AF-A0A015JA05-F1
#
_cell.length_a   1.000
_cell.length_b   1.000
_cell.length_c   1.000
_cell.angle_alpha   90.00
_cell.angle_beta   90.00
_cell.angle_gamma   90.00
#
_symmetry.space_group_name_H-M   'P 1'
#
loop_
_entity.id
_entity.type
_entity.pdbx_description
1 polymer ?
#
loop_
_entity_poly.entity_id
_entity_poly.type
_entity_poly.pdbx_seq_one_letter_code
_entity_poly.pdbx_strand_id
1 'polypeptide(L)'
;MERSCLLDSHFCKYLVIFLSLKGFDVCDTWLKMEALLCQELASLYKEHGYINDILDNYEKLRFNKILSGNFEHAVIIKSLEHLSKYLRTYHRRRCIVLVDEYDHPMEIAYRYQYYEKARGFFSSLFGALLKVNISAVFRKIHASVT
;
A
#
# COMPACT_ATOMS: atom_id res chain seq x y z
N MET A 1 -31.60 17.32 -4.88
CA MET A 1 -30.31 17.99 -5.18
C MET A 1 -29.47 18.26 -3.93
N GLU A 2 -30.02 18.30 -2.71
CA GLU A 2 -29.25 18.65 -1.50
C GLU A 2 -28.44 17.51 -0.85
N ARG A 3 -28.75 16.23 -1.14
CA ARG A 3 -28.03 15.09 -0.53
C ARG A 3 -26.62 14.85 -1.09
N SER A 4 -26.34 15.20 -2.35
CA SER A 4 -25.00 15.03 -2.94
C SER A 4 -24.00 16.05 -2.36
N CYS A 5 -24.46 17.28 -2.13
CA CYS A 5 -23.64 18.39 -1.65
C CYS A 5 -23.12 18.20 -0.20
N LEU A 6 -23.87 17.46 0.64
CA LEU A 6 -23.49 17.15 2.02
C LEU A 6 -22.43 16.03 2.11
N LEU A 7 -22.44 15.08 1.17
CA LEU A 7 -21.41 14.05 1.06
C LEU A 7 -20.07 14.65 0.62
N ASP A 8 -20.11 15.60 -0.32
CA ASP A 8 -18.92 16.29 -0.82
C ASP A 8 -18.26 17.21 0.21
N SER A 9 -19.04 17.87 1.08
CA SER A 9 -18.51 18.85 2.04
C SER A 9 -17.85 18.24 3.28
N HIS A 10 -18.15 16.97 3.61
CA HIS A 10 -17.62 16.30 4.81
C HIS A 10 -16.90 14.96 4.56
N PHE A 11 -17.28 14.16 3.56
CA PHE A 11 -16.80 12.77 3.43
C PHE A 11 -15.76 12.53 2.31
N CYS A 12 -15.57 13.44 1.36
CA CYS A 12 -14.61 13.27 0.24
C CYS A 12 -13.32 14.09 0.37
N LYS A 13 -12.87 14.38 1.60
CA LYS A 13 -11.69 15.25 1.85
C LYS A 13 -10.34 14.57 1.60
N TYR A 14 -10.32 13.25 1.59
CA TYR A 14 -9.08 12.48 1.52
C TYR A 14 -9.16 11.45 0.41
N LEU A 15 -8.06 11.35 -0.34
CA LEU A 15 -7.86 10.20 -1.20
C LEU A 15 -7.49 9.00 -0.33
N VAL A 16 -8.09 7.85 -0.58
CA VAL A 16 -7.85 6.63 0.20
C VAL A 16 -7.16 5.61 -0.70
N ILE A 17 -5.99 5.15 -0.26
CA ILE A 17 -5.30 3.97 -0.79
C ILE A 17 -5.61 2.81 0.14
N PHE A 18 -6.12 1.71 -0.40
CA PHE A 18 -6.44 0.51 0.37
C PHE A 18 -5.52 -0.63 -0.03
N LEU A 19 -4.84 -1.23 0.95
CA LEU A 19 -4.00 -2.41 0.78
C LEU A 19 -4.53 -3.51 1.71
N SER A 20 -4.98 -4.62 1.14
CA SER A 20 -5.39 -5.79 1.91
C SER A 20 -4.27 -6.81 1.93
N LEU A 21 -3.98 -7.37 3.10
CA LEU A 21 -3.02 -8.46 3.26
C LEU A 21 -3.73 -9.80 3.52
N LYS A 22 -4.98 -9.91 3.09
CA LYS A 22 -5.78 -11.15 3.12
C LYS A 22 -5.17 -12.21 2.20
N GLY A 23 -5.30 -13.47 2.59
CA GLY A 23 -4.87 -14.61 1.76
C GLY A 23 -3.36 -14.89 1.79
N PHE A 24 -2.64 -14.31 2.75
CA PHE A 24 -1.22 -14.57 2.96
C PHE A 24 -0.98 -15.94 3.64
N ASP A 25 -2.03 -16.69 3.98
CA ASP A 25 -1.98 -18.00 4.65
C ASP A 25 -1.07 -19.02 3.94
N VAL A 26 -0.93 -18.91 2.62
CA VAL A 26 -0.13 -19.81 1.78
C VAL A 26 1.38 -19.50 1.80
N CYS A 27 1.80 -18.42 2.48
CA CYS A 27 3.18 -17.96 2.52
C CYS A 27 3.99 -18.72 3.59
N ASP A 28 4.32 -19.98 3.32
CA ASP A 28 5.21 -20.80 4.17
C ASP A 28 6.68 -20.33 4.17
N THR A 29 7.04 -19.39 3.31
CA THR A 29 8.40 -18.85 3.17
C THR A 29 8.37 -17.34 2.98
N TRP A 30 9.45 -16.68 3.38
CA TRP A 30 9.64 -15.24 3.12
C TRP A 30 9.50 -14.90 1.63
N LEU A 31 10.05 -15.73 0.73
CA LEU A 31 10.01 -15.47 -0.71
C LEU A 31 8.56 -15.41 -1.23
N LYS A 32 7.69 -16.31 -0.77
CA LYS A 32 6.26 -16.26 -1.12
C LYS A 32 5.56 -15.03 -0.55
N MET A 33 5.89 -14.65 0.70
CA MET A 33 5.32 -13.45 1.33
C MET A 33 5.70 -12.16 0.59
N GLU A 34 6.99 -12.02 0.25
CA GLU A 34 7.49 -10.87 -0.50
C GLU A 34 6.87 -10.83 -1.91
N ALA A 35 6.78 -11.97 -2.59
CA ALA A 35 6.16 -12.07 -3.92
C ALA A 35 4.67 -11.71 -3.90
N LEU A 36 3.89 -12.18 -2.91
CA LEU A 36 2.46 -11.88 -2.82
C LEU A 36 2.22 -10.40 -2.51
N LEU A 37 2.96 -9.83 -1.57
CA LEU A 37 2.91 -8.38 -1.31
C LEU A 37 3.25 -7.57 -2.56
N CYS A 38 4.24 -8.00 -3.31
CA CYS A 38 4.63 -7.36 -4.56
C CYS A 38 3.51 -7.40 -5.61
N GLN A 39 2.73 -8.48 -5.68
CA GLN A 39 1.53 -8.57 -6.54
C GLN A 39 0.43 -7.60 -6.08
N GLU A 40 0.20 -7.49 -4.77
CA GLU A 40 -0.75 -6.52 -4.21
C GLU A 40 -0.34 -5.07 -4.54
N LEU A 41 0.95 -4.75 -4.40
CA LEU A 41 1.48 -3.44 -4.78
C LEU A 41 1.37 -3.18 -6.28
N ALA A 42 1.65 -4.16 -7.14
CA ALA A 42 1.50 -4.01 -8.58
C ALA A 42 0.05 -3.76 -8.98
N SER A 43 -0.90 -4.49 -8.36
CA SER A 43 -2.33 -4.30 -8.58
C SER A 43 -2.79 -2.91 -8.15
N LEU A 44 -2.31 -2.44 -6.99
CA LEU A 44 -2.60 -1.10 -6.48
C LEU A 44 -2.04 0.00 -7.40
N TYR A 45 -0.83 -0.17 -7.93
CA TYR A 45 -0.25 0.76 -8.91
C TYR A 45 -1.04 0.76 -10.21
N LYS A 46 -1.50 -0.40 -10.66
CA LYS A 46 -2.30 -0.55 -11.87
C LYS A 46 -3.64 0.19 -11.76
N GLU A 47 -4.30 0.11 -10.61
CA GLU A 47 -5.53 0.88 -10.33
C GLU A 47 -5.31 2.39 -10.50
N HIS A 48 -4.12 2.86 -10.14
CA HIS A 48 -3.73 4.26 -10.26
C HIS A 48 -2.95 4.58 -11.54
N GLY A 49 -2.98 3.71 -12.55
CA GLY A 49 -2.25 3.90 -13.82
C GLY A 49 -2.58 5.21 -14.55
N TYR A 50 -3.75 5.79 -14.31
CA TYR A 50 -4.19 7.07 -14.89
C TYR A 50 -3.30 8.27 -14.54
N ILE A 51 -2.50 8.18 -13.46
CA ILE A 51 -1.56 9.26 -13.09
C ILE A 51 -0.22 9.14 -13.83
N ASN A 52 0.06 8.01 -14.48
CA ASN A 52 1.38 7.72 -15.00
C ASN A 52 1.85 8.77 -16.01
N ASP A 53 0.95 9.27 -16.86
CA ASP A 53 1.31 10.23 -17.92
C ASP A 53 1.83 11.57 -17.41
N ILE A 54 1.39 11.99 -16.22
CA ILE A 54 1.79 13.27 -15.61
C ILE A 54 3.08 13.18 -14.79
N LEU A 55 3.58 11.97 -14.54
CA LEU A 55 4.83 11.75 -13.80
C LEU A 55 6.04 12.15 -14.64
N ASP A 56 7.09 12.64 -13.98
CA ASP A 56 8.37 12.86 -14.63
C ASP A 56 9.05 11.53 -15.02
N ASN A 57 10.12 11.59 -15.83
CA ASN A 57 10.78 10.37 -16.34
C ASN A 57 11.33 9.46 -15.22
N TYR A 58 11.77 10.05 -14.11
CA TYR A 58 12.31 9.29 -12.99
C TYR A 58 11.20 8.63 -12.17
N GLU A 59 10.11 9.34 -11.93
CA GLU A 59 8.92 8.84 -11.26
C GLU A 59 8.25 7.73 -12.09
N LYS A 60 8.12 7.91 -13.41
CA LYS A 60 7.65 6.87 -14.34
C LYS A 60 8.50 5.61 -14.28
N LEU A 61 9.83 5.74 -14.24
CA LEU A 61 10.72 4.60 -14.16
C LEU A 61 10.48 3.79 -12.87
N ARG A 62 10.33 4.46 -11.73
CA ARG A 62 10.01 3.78 -10.45
C ARG A 62 8.60 3.19 -10.44
N PHE A 63 7.62 3.89 -11.01
CA PHE A 63 6.25 3.41 -11.13
C PHE A 63 6.20 2.12 -11.96
N ASN A 64 6.87 2.10 -13.11
CA ASN A 64 6.92 0.96 -14.00
C ASN A 64 7.74 -0.22 -13.43
N LYS A 65 8.74 0.01 -12.58
CA LYS A 65 9.43 -1.09 -11.87
C LYS A 65 8.47 -1.91 -10.99
N ILE A 66 7.55 -1.25 -10.28
CA ILE A 66 6.51 -1.95 -9.50
C ILE A 66 5.54 -2.69 -10.43
N LEU A 67 5.05 -2.06 -11.49
CA LEU A 67 4.11 -2.69 -12.44
C LEU A 67 4.69 -3.91 -13.17
N SER A 68 5.96 -3.84 -13.56
CA SER A 68 6.67 -4.91 -14.27
C SER A 68 7.02 -6.11 -13.39
N GLY A 69 6.84 -5.97 -12.07
CA GLY A 69 7.29 -6.97 -11.12
C GLY A 69 8.81 -7.02 -10.94
N ASN A 70 9.52 -5.94 -11.26
CA ASN A 70 10.96 -5.86 -11.02
C ASN A 70 11.22 -5.38 -9.59
N PHE A 71 11.42 -6.36 -8.71
CA PHE A 71 11.36 -6.25 -7.27
C PHE A 71 12.70 -5.90 -6.62
N GLU A 72 13.32 -4.80 -7.02
CA GLU A 72 14.40 -4.22 -6.24
C GLU A 72 13.89 -3.86 -4.84
N HIS A 73 14.51 -4.44 -3.80
CA HIS A 73 14.07 -4.31 -2.41
C HIS A 73 13.83 -2.85 -1.97
N ALA A 74 14.71 -1.94 -2.36
CA ALA A 74 14.59 -0.51 -2.06
C ALA A 74 13.38 0.14 -2.76
N VAL A 75 12.99 -0.34 -3.94
CA VAL A 75 11.82 0.13 -4.67
C VAL A 75 10.54 -0.32 -3.97
N ILE A 76 10.51 -1.56 -3.48
CA ILE A 76 9.35 -2.09 -2.74
C ILE A 76 9.15 -1.34 -1.42
N ILE A 77 10.20 -1.17 -0.62
CA ILE A 77 10.14 -0.47 0.67
C ILE A 77 9.57 0.96 0.51
N LYS A 78 9.85 1.62 -0.62
CA LYS A 78 9.42 2.99 -0.88
C LYS A 78 8.13 3.09 -1.70
N SER A 79 7.52 1.97 -2.08
CA SER A 79 6.37 1.92 -2.99
C SER A 79 5.18 2.74 -2.48
N LEU A 80 4.66 2.43 -1.28
CA LEU A 80 3.51 3.14 -0.70
C LEU A 80 3.77 4.63 -0.49
N GLU A 81 5.00 5.00 -0.10
CA GLU A 81 5.43 6.39 0.04
C GLU A 81 5.36 7.13 -1.31
N HIS A 82 5.96 6.55 -2.35
CA HIS A 82 5.96 7.12 -3.69
C HIS A 82 4.55 7.24 -4.25
N LEU A 83 3.74 6.17 -4.19
CA LEU A 83 2.39 6.18 -4.70
C LEU A 83 1.55 7.26 -4.01
N SER A 84 1.64 7.38 -2.68
CA SER A 84 0.97 8.43 -1.93
C SER A 84 1.41 9.83 -2.35
N LYS A 85 2.73 10.03 -2.59
CA LYS A 85 3.27 11.30 -3.09
C LYS A 85 2.69 11.64 -4.47
N TYR A 86 2.73 10.68 -5.40
CA TYR A 86 2.25 10.86 -6.77
C TYR A 86 0.78 11.25 -6.80
N LEU A 87 -0.03 10.51 -6.05
CA LEU A 87 -1.45 10.76 -5.96
C LEU A 87 -1.79 12.09 -5.27
N ARG A 88 -1.04 12.47 -4.23
CA ARG A 88 -1.18 13.79 -3.60
C ARG A 88 -0.89 14.92 -4.59
N THR A 89 0.14 14.76 -5.43
CA THR A 89 0.47 15.74 -6.47
C THR A 89 -0.62 15.81 -7.53
N TYR A 90 -1.11 14.66 -8.02
CA TYR A 90 -2.17 14.59 -9.03
C TYR A 90 -3.47 15.22 -8.54
N HIS A 91 -3.98 14.77 -7.38
CA HIS A 91 -5.30 15.16 -6.87
C HIS A 91 -5.29 16.45 -6.05
N ARG A 92 -4.11 16.95 -5.68
CA ARG A 92 -3.92 18.11 -4.77
C ARG A 92 -4.66 17.93 -3.43
N ARG A 93 -4.79 16.68 -2.97
CA ARG A 93 -5.48 16.31 -1.73
C ARG A 93 -4.60 15.42 -0.86
N ARG A 94 -4.81 15.46 0.45
CA ARG A 94 -4.10 14.56 1.38
C ARG A 94 -4.52 13.11 1.10
N CYS A 95 -3.55 12.22 1.25
CA CYS A 95 -3.72 10.80 1.04
C CYS A 95 -3.76 10.07 2.40
N ILE A 96 -4.72 9.18 2.57
CA ILE A 96 -4.79 8.22 3.67
C ILE A 96 -4.48 6.86 3.08
N VAL A 97 -3.62 6.10 3.76
CA VAL A 97 -3.34 4.71 3.41
C VAL A 97 -3.93 3.83 4.50
N LEU A 98 -4.80 2.92 4.11
CA LEU A 98 -5.42 1.91 4.94
C LEU A 98 -4.80 0.55 4.62
N VAL A 99 -4.24 -0.08 5.64
CA VAL A 99 -3.70 -1.45 5.54
C VAL A 99 -4.60 -2.36 6.37
N ASP A 100 -5.31 -3.26 5.69
CA ASP A 100 -6.15 -4.27 6.32
C ASP A 100 -5.33 -5.53 6.64
N GLU A 101 -5.63 -6.16 7.79
CA GLU A 101 -4.94 -7.35 8.31
C GLU A 101 -3.41 -7.21 8.40
N TYR A 102 -2.92 -6.03 8.76
CA TYR A 102 -1.47 -5.76 8.87
C TYR A 102 -0.72 -6.70 9.83
N ASP A 103 -1.43 -7.30 10.79
CA ASP A 103 -0.90 -8.26 11.75
C ASP A 103 -0.86 -9.70 11.22
N HIS A 104 -1.69 -10.04 10.23
CA HIS A 104 -1.78 -11.38 9.68
C HIS A 104 -0.45 -11.87 9.05
N PRO A 105 0.28 -11.08 8.23
CA PRO A 105 1.61 -11.46 7.76
C PRO A 105 2.62 -11.70 8.88
N MET A 106 2.48 -10.99 10.01
CA MET A 106 3.37 -11.19 11.18
C MET A 106 3.07 -12.52 11.87
N GLU A 107 1.80 -12.91 11.97
CA GLU A 107 1.40 -14.21 12.51
C GLU A 107 1.95 -15.35 11.64
N ILE A 108 1.81 -15.25 10.33
CA ILE A 108 2.33 -16.24 9.37
C ILE A 108 3.85 -16.33 9.48
N ALA A 109 4.54 -15.19 9.49
CA ALA A 109 6.00 -15.15 9.60
C ALA A 109 6.51 -15.74 10.92
N TYR A 110 5.76 -15.58 12.01
CA TYR A 110 6.03 -16.24 13.28
C TYR A 110 5.84 -17.76 13.16
N ARG A 111 4.70 -18.21 12.63
CA ARG A 111 4.36 -19.63 12.44
C ARG A 111 5.42 -20.39 11.62
N TYR A 112 5.94 -19.77 10.57
CA TYR A 112 6.90 -20.37 9.65
C TYR A 112 8.36 -19.92 9.87
N GLN A 113 8.66 -19.33 11.03
CA GLN A 113 10.04 -19.05 11.48
C GLN A 113 10.85 -18.06 10.63
N TYR A 114 10.21 -17.08 9.98
CA TYR A 114 10.90 -15.98 9.28
C TYR A 114 10.48 -14.59 9.79
N TYR A 115 9.95 -14.54 11.01
CA TYR A 115 9.45 -13.34 11.68
C TYR A 115 10.41 -12.14 11.63
N GLU A 116 11.68 -12.34 11.95
CA GLU A 116 12.66 -11.23 11.98
C GLU A 116 12.83 -10.55 10.63
N LYS A 117 12.82 -11.33 9.56
CA LYS A 117 12.92 -10.82 8.19
C LYS A 117 11.67 -10.04 7.81
N ALA A 118 10.49 -10.57 8.13
CA ALA A 118 9.22 -9.89 7.87
C ALA A 118 9.09 -8.61 8.69
N ARG A 119 9.40 -8.66 9.99
CA ARG A 119 9.39 -7.50 10.89
C ARG A 119 10.26 -6.37 10.37
N GLY A 120 11.51 -6.65 10.01
CA GLY A 120 12.43 -5.65 9.48
C GLY A 120 11.93 -5.02 8.18
N PHE A 121 11.38 -5.84 7.29
CA PHE A 121 10.81 -5.38 6.03
C PHE A 121 9.56 -4.50 6.23
N PHE A 122 8.54 -4.99 6.94
CA PHE A 122 7.29 -4.25 7.13
C PHE A 122 7.52 -2.98 7.97
N SER A 123 8.42 -3.02 8.95
CA SER A 123 8.85 -1.81 9.66
C SER A 123 9.47 -0.77 8.73
N SER A 124 10.25 -1.21 7.73
CA SER A 124 10.85 -0.31 6.73
C SER A 124 9.81 0.26 5.78
N LEU A 125 8.90 -0.58 5.28
CA LEU A 125 7.80 -0.19 4.37
C LEU A 125 6.85 0.82 5.03
N PHE A 126 6.33 0.48 6.21
CA PHE A 126 5.41 1.36 6.93
C PHE A 126 6.11 2.58 7.53
N GLY A 127 7.36 2.44 7.96
CA GLY A 127 8.17 3.56 8.41
C GLY A 127 8.44 4.58 7.30
N ALA A 128 8.68 4.12 6.06
CA ALA A 128 8.81 4.98 4.89
C ALA A 128 7.50 5.74 4.60
N LEU A 129 6.37 5.04 4.61
CA LEU A 129 5.05 5.63 4.41
C LEU A 129 4.73 6.75 5.43
N LEU A 130 5.02 6.50 6.71
CA LEU A 130 4.74 7.44 7.81
C LEU A 130 5.56 8.73 7.74
N LYS A 131 6.78 8.70 7.18
CA LYS A 131 7.62 9.90 7.04
C LYS A 131 7.01 10.96 6.14
N VAL A 132 6.17 10.57 5.17
CA VAL A 132 5.59 11.49 4.17
C VAL A 132 4.12 11.80 4.45
N ASN A 133 3.42 10.90 5.16
CA ASN A 133 2.00 11.02 5.46
C ASN A 133 1.75 10.97 6.97
N ILE A 134 1.43 12.14 7.55
CA ILE A 134 1.02 12.27 8.97
C ILE A 134 -0.28 11.48 9.26
N SER A 135 -1.04 11.09 8.23
CA SER A 135 -2.37 10.45 8.33
C SER A 135 -2.43 9.00 7.83
N ALA A 136 -1.35 8.22 7.89
CA ALA A 136 -1.47 6.78 7.65
C ALA A 136 -2.30 6.13 8.78
N VAL A 137 -3.31 5.34 8.43
CA VAL A 137 -4.22 4.71 9.41
C VAL A 137 -4.16 3.21 9.23
N PHE A 138 -3.60 2.53 10.22
CA PHE A 138 -3.59 1.07 10.28
C PHE A 138 -4.87 0.62 10.97
N ARG A 139 -5.66 -0.24 10.32
CA ARG A 139 -6.92 -0.73 10.88
C ARG A 139 -7.03 -2.23 10.64
N LYS A 140 -7.19 -2.99 11.72
CA LYS A 140 -7.63 -4.38 11.64
C LYS A 140 -9.15 -4.38 11.45
N ILE A 141 -9.64 -4.75 10.27
CA ILE A 141 -11.09 -4.91 10.04
C ILE A 141 -11.41 -6.41 10.15
N HIS A 142 -11.96 -6.83 11.29
CA HIS A 142 -12.56 -8.16 11.38
C HIS A 142 -13.87 -8.13 10.60
N ALA A 143 -13.84 -8.60 9.35
CA ALA A 143 -15.06 -8.94 8.64
C ALA A 143 -15.54 -10.29 9.18
N SER A 144 -16.33 -10.27 10.27
CA SER A 144 -17.17 -11.42 10.60
C SER A 144 -18.28 -11.47 9.58
N VAL A 145 -18.11 -12.27 8.53
CA VAL A 145 -19.23 -12.66 7.66
C VAL A 145 -20.10 -13.57 8.52
N THR A 146 -21.31 -13.09 8.84
CA THR A 146 -22.37 -13.90 9.45
C THR A 146 -23.02 -14.77 8.39
#